data_AF-A0A7C4GE98-F1
#
_entry.id   AF-A0A7C4GE98-F1
#
_cell.length_a   1.000
_cell.length_b   1.000
_cell.length_c   1.000
_cell.angle_alpha   90.00
_cell.angle_beta   90.00
_cell.angle_gamma   90.00
#
_symmetry.space_group_name_H-M   'P 1'
#
loop_
_entity.id
_entity.type
_entity.pdbx_description
1 polymer ?
#
loop_
_entity_poly.entity_id
_entity_poly.type
_entity_poly.pdbx_seq_one_letter_code
_entity_poly.pdbx_strand_id
1 'polypeptide(L)' 'KTFLWFAEEVGELASAIASGRDRENLKEEFADVLAWLVTLANVEGVDLEEAIRKFTGGCPGCGEIVCRCDAKLT' A
#
# COMPACT_ATOMS: atom_id res chain seq x y z
N LYS A 1 8.53 14.63 -8.21
CA LYS A 1 7.28 15.20 -7.63
C LYS A 1 6.30 14.09 -7.27
N THR A 2 6.07 13.12 -8.15
CA THR A 2 5.19 11.95 -7.90
C THR A 2 5.52 11.19 -6.61
N PHE A 3 6.81 10.93 -6.34
CA PHE A 3 7.22 10.30 -5.09
C PHE A 3 6.92 11.14 -3.82
N LEU A 4 6.96 12.48 -3.92
CA LEU A 4 6.70 13.34 -2.76
C LEU A 4 5.22 13.26 -2.35
N TRP A 5 4.31 13.30 -3.33
CA TRP A 5 2.88 13.09 -3.09
C TRP A 5 2.62 11.71 -2.50
N PHE A 6 3.18 10.65 -3.08
CA PHE A 6 3.07 9.30 -2.50
C PHE A 6 3.55 9.24 -1.04
N ALA A 7 4.66 9.91 -0.71
CA ALA A 7 5.17 9.94 0.67
C ALA A 7 4.27 10.74 1.62
N GLU A 8 3.59 11.77 1.13
CA GLU A 8 2.59 12.56 1.86
C GLU A 8 1.40 11.68 2.26
N GLU A 9 0.80 10.97 1.31
CA GLU A 9 -0.34 10.06 1.58
C GLU A 9 0.01 8.96 2.59
N VAL A 10 1.24 8.44 2.55
CA VAL A 10 1.70 7.46 3.56
C VAL A 10 1.76 8.08 4.96
N GLY A 11 2.08 9.37 5.06
CA GLY A 11 2.06 10.13 6.31
C GLY A 11 0.64 10.39 6.83
N GLU A 12 -0.30 10.69 5.94
CA GLU A 12 -1.71 10.87 6.27
C GLU A 12 -2.34 9.55 6.74
N LEU A 13 -2.08 8.45 6.04
CA LEU A 13 -2.48 7.10 6.47
C LEU A 13 -1.90 6.74 7.85
N ALA A 14 -0.62 7.03 8.11
CA ALA A 14 -0.01 6.78 9.41
C ALA A 14 -0.71 7.57 10.53
N SER A 15 -1.09 8.81 10.24
CA SER A 15 -1.83 9.68 11.17
C SER A 15 -3.24 9.15 11.43
N ALA A 16 -3.95 8.69 10.40
CA ALA A 16 -5.27 8.08 10.52
C ALA A 16 -5.24 6.81 11.37
N ILE A 17 -4.26 5.93 11.16
CA ILE A 17 -4.03 4.73 11.97
C ILE A 17 -3.80 5.09 13.44
N ALA A 18 -2.93 6.07 13.70
CA ALA A 18 -2.62 6.52 15.06
C ALA A 18 -3.84 7.13 15.76
N SER A 19 -4.73 7.80 15.03
CA SER A 19 -5.93 8.42 15.58
C SER A 19 -6.96 7.39 16.08
N GLY A 20 -7.08 6.25 15.39
CA GLY A 20 -7.93 5.10 15.72
C GLY A 20 -9.45 5.34 15.77
N ARG A 21 -9.93 6.57 15.50
CA ARG A 21 -11.32 6.98 15.77
C ARG A 21 -12.15 7.22 14.52
N ASP A 22 -11.52 7.63 13.42
CA ASP A 22 -12.21 7.93 12.17
C ASP A 22 -12.00 6.80 11.15
N ARG A 23 -13.01 5.94 11.04
CA ARG A 23 -12.98 4.79 10.13
C ARG A 23 -13.21 5.18 8.68
N GLU A 24 -13.85 6.31 8.42
CA GLU A 24 -14.08 6.77 7.04
C GLU A 24 -12.83 7.45 6.52
N ASN A 25 -12.21 8.36 7.28
CA ASN A 25 -10.90 8.91 6.93
C ASN A 25 -9.87 7.77 6.74
N LEU A 26 -9.79 6.78 7.65
CA LEU A 26 -8.86 5.67 7.46
C LEU A 26 -9.04 4.95 6.10
N LYS A 27 -10.28 4.76 5.63
CA LYS A 27 -10.54 4.14 4.32
C LYS A 27 -10.12 5.04 3.17
N GLU A 28 -10.32 6.35 3.30
CA GLU A 28 -9.90 7.38 2.34
C GLU A 28 -8.38 7.36 2.18
N GLU A 29 -7.63 7.44 3.28
CA GLU A 29 -6.16 7.42 3.23
C GLU A 29 -5.60 6.12 2.61
N PHE A 30 -6.25 4.98 2.83
CA PHE A 30 -5.87 3.73 2.16
C PHE A 30 -6.08 3.81 0.64
N ALA A 31 -7.14 4.49 0.19
CA ALA A 31 -7.41 4.68 -1.23
C ALA A 31 -6.40 5.65 -1.86
N ASP A 32 -6.02 6.71 -1.16
CA ASP A 32 -5.09 7.71 -1.67
C ASP A 32 -3.65 7.16 -1.79
N VAL A 33 -3.20 6.39 -0.80
CA VAL A 33 -1.93 5.64 -0.89
C VAL A 33 -1.91 4.71 -2.11
N LEU A 34 -3.01 4.01 -2.39
CA LEU A 34 -3.13 3.15 -3.57
C LEU A 34 -3.09 3.98 -4.87
N ALA A 35 -3.86 5.07 -4.94
CA ALA A 35 -3.93 5.93 -6.12
C ALA A 35 -2.55 6.49 -6.51
N TRP A 36 -1.79 6.94 -5.51
CA TRP A 36 -0.45 7.48 -5.75
C TRP A 36 0.61 6.41 -5.99
N LEU A 37 0.48 5.21 -5.42
CA LEU A 37 1.32 4.07 -5.79
C LEU A 37 1.13 3.68 -7.27
N VAL A 38 -0.13 3.58 -7.72
CA VAL A 38 -0.47 3.30 -9.13
C VAL A 38 0.09 4.40 -10.03
N THR A 39 -0.07 5.66 -9.64
CA THR A 39 0.47 6.81 -10.38
C THR A 39 2.00 6.76 -10.46
N LEU A 40 2.67 6.43 -9.37
CA LEU A 40 4.13 6.27 -9.33
C LEU A 40 4.60 5.14 -10.25
N ALA A 41 3.95 3.98 -10.20
CA ALA A 41 4.29 2.85 -11.07
C ALA A 41 4.17 3.21 -12.56
N ASN A 42 3.10 3.91 -12.94
CA ASN A 42 2.91 4.39 -14.32
C ASN A 42 4.01 5.36 -14.76
N VAL A 43 4.43 6.29 -13.89
CA VAL A 43 5.50 7.24 -14.19
C VAL A 43 6.86 6.56 -14.33
N GLU A 44 7.13 5.52 -13.54
CA GLU A 44 8.37 4.75 -13.58
C GLU A 44 8.37 3.65 -14.66
N GLY A 45 7.27 3.49 -15.41
CA GLY A 45 7.16 2.47 -16.47
C GLY A 45 7.07 1.03 -15.92
N VAL A 46 6.54 0.86 -14.71
CA VAL A 46 6.36 -0.44 -14.07
C VAL A 46 4.93 -0.96 -14.30
N ASP A 47 4.81 -2.17 -14.83
CA ASP A 47 3.54 -2.90 -14.84
C ASP A 47 3.21 -3.37 -13.43
N LEU A 48 2.35 -2.62 -12.75
CA LEU A 48 1.97 -2.93 -11.38
C LEU A 48 1.12 -4.20 -11.29
N GLU A 49 0.31 -4.52 -12.31
CA GLU A 49 -0.51 -5.73 -12.35
C GLU A 49 0.38 -6.98 -12.39
N GLU A 50 1.43 -6.96 -13.21
CA GLU A 50 2.42 -8.02 -13.24
C GLU A 50 3.18 -8.11 -11.90
N ALA A 51 3.63 -6.97 -11.36
CA ALA A 51 4.43 -6.93 -10.13
C ALA A 51 3.69 -7.46 -8.89
N ILE A 52 2.37 -7.25 -8.79
CA ILE A 52 1.57 -7.72 -7.64
C ILE A 52 1.18 -9.20 -7.73
N ARG A 53 1.41 -9.90 -8.85
CA ARG A 53 1.07 -11.33 -8.98
C ARG A 53 1.65 -12.21 -7.89
N LYS A 54 2.80 -11.83 -7.31
CA LYS A 54 3.40 -12.53 -6.17
C LYS A 54 2.55 -12.48 -4.88
N PHE A 55 1.51 -11.66 -4.84
CA PHE A 55 0.62 -11.46 -3.69
C PHE A 55 -0.84 -11.85 -3.96
N THR A 56 -1.21 -12.25 -5.19
CA THR A 56 -2.62 -12.55 -5.54
C THR A 56 -3.12 -13.88 -4.97
N GLY A 57 -2.21 -14.79 -4.63
CA GLY A 57 -2.50 -16.06 -3.95
C GLY A 57 -2.41 -16.00 -2.42
N GLY A 58 -2.31 -14.80 -1.83
CA GLY A 58 -1.94 -14.59 -0.44
C GLY A 58 -0.48 -14.18 -0.28
N CYS A 59 -0.02 -14.06 0.96
CA CYS A 59 1.35 -13.70 1.27
C CYS A 59 2.34 -14.74 0.70
N PRO A 60 3.38 -14.35 -0.06
CA PRO A 60 4.29 -15.31 -0.70
C PRO A 60 5.15 -16.12 0.30
N GLY A 61 5.19 -15.75 1.58
CA GLY A 61 5.89 -16.50 2.62
C GLY A 61 5.01 -17.50 3.36
N CYS A 62 3.82 -17.08 3.80
CA CYS A 62 2.94 -17.93 4.62
C CYS A 62 1.68 -18.42 3.90
N GLY A 63 1.39 -17.97 2.67
CA GLY A 63 0.21 -18.36 1.88
C GLY A 63 -1.12 -17.75 2.34
N GLU A 64 -1.16 -17.09 3.49
CA GLU A 64 -2.37 -16.50 4.07
C GLU A 64 -2.75 -15.16 3.43
N ILE A 65 -4.06 -14.87 3.33
CA ILE A 65 -4.57 -13.57 2.87
C ILE A 65 -4.16 -12.45 3.83
N VAL A 66 -4.22 -12.73 5.13
CA VAL A 66 -3.69 -11.85 6.18
C VAL A 66 -2.32 -12.39 6.57
N CYS A 67 -1.27 -11.69 6.16
CA CYS A 67 0.11 -12.09 6.43
C CYS A 67 0.38 -12.29 7.93
N ARG A 68 1.07 -13.38 8.27
CA ARG A 68 1.54 -13.69 9.64
C ARG A 68 3.04 -13.92 9.73
N CYS A 69 3.81 -13.50 8.72
CA CYS A 69 5.26 -13.64 8.73
C CYS A 69 5.87 -12.71 9.78
N ASP A 70 6.75 -13.24 10.62
CA ASP A 70 7.49 -12.46 11.63
C ASP A 70 8.75 -11.77 11.05
N ALA A 71 9.01 -11.94 9.75
CA ALA A 71 10.14 -11.36 9.05
C ALA A 71 9.76 -10.91 7.63
N LYS A 72 10.52 -9.94 7.13
CA LYS A 72 10.34 -9.41 5.78
C LYS A 72 10.68 -10.49 4.74
N LEU A 73 9.76 -10.73 3.84
CA LEU A 73 9.97 -11.54 2.64
C LEU A 73 10.61 -10.62 1.60
N THR A 74 11.94 -10.59 1.55
CA THR A 74 12.69 -9.96 0.45
C THR A 74 12.75 -10.87 -0.75
#